data_AF-A0A183EPB3-F1
#
_entry.id   AF-A0A183EPB3-F1
#
_cell.length_a   1.000
_cell.length_b   1.000
_cell.length_c   1.000
_cell.angle_alpha   90.00
_cell.angle_beta   90.00
_cell.angle_gamma   90.00
#
_symmetry.space_group_name_H-M   'P 1'
#
loop_
_entity.id
_entity.type
_entity.pdbx_description
1 polymer ?
#
loop_
_entity_poly.entity_id
_entity_poly.type
_entity_poly.pdbx_seq_one_letter_code
_entity_poly.pdbx_strand_id
1 'polypeptide(L)'
;MAPEVVERTPGGYDEIVDWWSLGVIAFELLTGCSPFTVDGHSNTSKDIAKRILTKRVPFPRNFDKLATDFISRLLEKSARRRLGRKGVEEIKKHPFLADTDWEKCELRELEPPIIPVVASEVRVHRYSTNLIYMQ
;
A
#
# COMPACT_ATOMS: atom_id res chain seq x y z
N MET A 1 6.97 -5.63 2.21
CA MET A 1 7.45 -6.07 3.54
C MET A 1 7.63 -4.86 4.43
N ALA A 2 7.15 -4.92 5.68
CA ALA A 2 7.41 -3.89 6.69
C ALA A 2 8.85 -3.99 7.24
N PRO A 3 9.43 -2.90 7.79
CA PRO A 3 10.78 -2.87 8.34
C PRO A 3 11.07 -3.97 9.37
N GLU A 4 10.17 -4.16 10.34
CA GLU A 4 10.29 -5.13 11.41
C GLU A 4 10.30 -6.60 10.92
N VAL A 5 9.70 -6.85 9.76
CA VAL A 5 9.73 -8.15 9.06
C VAL A 5 11.08 -8.35 8.36
N VAL A 6 11.61 -7.29 7.74
CA VAL A 6 12.94 -7.29 7.10
C VAL A 6 14.02 -7.53 8.15
N GLU A 7 13.91 -6.88 9.31
CA GLU A 7 14.87 -6.97 10.43
C GLU A 7 14.76 -8.28 11.22
N ARG A 8 13.71 -9.09 10.98
CA ARG A 8 13.45 -10.33 11.72
C ARG A 8 13.44 -10.09 13.23
N THR A 9 12.67 -9.11 13.65
CA THR A 9 12.63 -8.62 15.04
C THR A 9 12.49 -9.79 16.03
N PRO A 10 13.38 -9.90 17.04
CA PRO A 10 13.25 -10.92 18.09
C PRO A 10 11.90 -10.78 18.80
N GLY A 11 11.12 -11.87 18.87
CA GLY A 11 9.76 -11.86 19.39
C GLY A 11 8.65 -11.74 18.32
N GLY A 12 9.01 -11.62 17.04
CA GLY A 12 8.07 -11.58 15.93
C GLY A 12 7.57 -10.17 15.60
N TYR A 13 6.55 -10.11 14.74
CA TYR A 13 5.82 -8.90 14.38
C TYR A 13 4.32 -9.09 14.69
N ASP A 14 3.59 -7.99 14.83
CA ASP A 14 2.16 -7.98 15.09
C ASP A 14 1.37 -7.61 13.81
N GLU A 15 0.04 -7.54 13.90
CA GLU A 15 -0.86 -7.22 12.78
C GLU A 15 -0.63 -5.82 12.17
N ILE A 16 0.16 -4.95 12.83
CA ILE A 16 0.46 -3.59 12.37
C ILE A 16 1.32 -3.58 11.09
N VAL A 17 1.91 -4.73 10.71
CA VAL A 17 2.59 -4.90 9.42
C VAL A 17 1.65 -4.75 8.23
N ASP A 18 0.36 -5.02 8.40
CA ASP A 18 -0.62 -4.90 7.31
C ASP A 18 -0.90 -3.43 6.98
N TRP A 19 -0.85 -2.55 7.97
CA TRP A 19 -0.96 -1.10 7.75
C TRP A 19 0.23 -0.53 6.98
N TRP A 20 1.41 -1.12 7.11
CA TRP A 20 2.53 -0.79 6.22
C TRP A 20 2.21 -1.17 4.77
N SER A 21 1.68 -2.39 4.56
CA SER A 21 1.29 -2.85 3.22
C SER A 21 0.21 -1.98 2.61
N LEU A 22 -0.76 -1.52 3.40
CA LEU A 22 -1.76 -0.53 2.97
C LEU A 22 -1.10 0.77 2.49
N GLY A 23 -0.10 1.29 3.23
CA GLY A 23 0.63 2.49 2.83
C GLY A 23 1.39 2.31 1.51
N VAL A 24 1.97 1.13 1.26
CA VAL A 24 2.66 0.81 0.00
C VAL A 24 1.64 0.81 -1.15
N ILE A 25 0.52 0.11 -0.99
CA ILE A 25 -0.53 0.03 -2.02
C ILE A 25 -1.13 1.40 -2.30
N ALA A 26 -1.41 2.21 -1.26
CA ALA A 26 -1.94 3.55 -1.43
C ALA A 26 -0.98 4.44 -2.24
N PHE A 27 0.32 4.36 -1.97
CA PHE A 27 1.33 5.07 -2.77
C PHE A 27 1.33 4.59 -4.23
N GLU A 28 1.32 3.28 -4.45
CA GLU A 28 1.33 2.68 -5.80
C GLU A 28 0.07 3.06 -6.60
N LEU A 29 -1.11 3.04 -5.99
CA LEU A 29 -2.36 3.42 -6.66
C LEU A 29 -2.39 4.90 -7.05
N LEU A 30 -1.80 5.79 -6.24
CA LEU A 30 -1.82 7.23 -6.49
C LEU A 30 -0.68 7.73 -7.37
N THR A 31 0.43 6.98 -7.47
CA THR A 31 1.62 7.40 -8.22
C THR A 31 1.92 6.53 -9.44
N GLY A 32 1.41 5.29 -9.47
CA GLY A 32 1.76 4.28 -10.47
C GLY A 32 3.12 3.62 -10.26
N CYS A 33 3.88 4.00 -9.22
CA CYS A 33 5.23 3.51 -8.94
C CYS A 33 5.33 2.93 -7.53
N SER A 34 6.22 1.96 -7.32
CA SER A 34 6.49 1.45 -5.97
C SER A 34 7.36 2.44 -5.16
N PRO A 35 7.11 2.63 -3.85
CA PRO A 35 7.89 3.58 -3.04
C PRO A 35 9.35 3.13 -2.79
N PHE A 36 9.67 1.84 -2.98
CA PHE A 36 10.99 1.28 -2.64
C PHE A 36 11.66 0.47 -3.77
N THR A 37 11.08 0.43 -4.95
CA THR A 37 11.75 -0.07 -6.17
C THR A 37 12.22 1.08 -7.02
N VAL A 38 13.14 0.81 -7.94
CA VAL A 38 13.56 1.78 -8.95
C VAL A 38 13.24 1.21 -10.32
N ASP A 39 12.41 1.93 -11.06
CA ASP A 39 11.95 1.51 -12.39
C ASP A 39 13.13 1.45 -13.38
N GLY A 40 13.10 0.46 -14.27
CA GLY A 40 14.17 0.25 -15.26
C GLY A 40 15.48 -0.30 -14.71
N HIS A 41 15.54 -0.66 -13.42
CA HIS A 41 16.74 -1.22 -12.79
C HIS A 41 16.50 -2.59 -12.15
N SER A 42 17.57 -3.37 -12.00
CA SER A 42 17.54 -4.59 -11.19
C SER A 42 17.32 -4.22 -9.72
N ASN A 43 16.24 -4.72 -9.13
CA ASN A 43 15.90 -4.50 -7.73
C ASN A 43 16.12 -5.80 -6.97
N THR A 44 17.34 -6.03 -6.49
CA THR A 44 17.60 -7.23 -5.68
C THR A 44 16.85 -7.14 -4.35
N SER A 45 16.52 -8.28 -3.75
CA SER A 45 15.84 -8.31 -2.44
C SER A 45 16.64 -7.56 -1.36
N LYS A 46 17.98 -7.56 -1.44
CA LYS A 46 18.86 -6.82 -0.53
C LYS A 46 18.74 -5.30 -0.72
N ASP A 47 18.64 -4.84 -1.96
CA ASP A 47 18.49 -3.40 -2.26
C ASP A 47 17.13 -2.87 -1.79
N ILE A 48 16.07 -3.63 -2.05
CA ILE A 48 14.71 -3.29 -1.59
C ILE A 48 14.67 -3.25 -0.06
N ALA A 49 15.21 -4.29 0.60
CA ALA A 49 15.31 -4.34 2.06
C ALA A 49 16.06 -3.10 2.61
N LYS A 50 17.22 -2.77 2.04
CA LYS A 50 17.99 -1.58 2.43
C LYS A 50 17.17 -0.30 2.28
N ARG A 51 16.39 -0.15 1.20
CA ARG A 51 15.54 1.04 0.97
C ARG A 51 14.39 1.11 1.97
N ILE A 52 13.69 0.01 2.22
CA ILE A 52 12.65 -0.09 3.26
C ILE A 52 13.20 0.41 4.61
N LEU A 53 14.41 -0.01 4.99
CA LEU A 53 15.02 0.36 6.27
C LEU A 53 15.56 1.80 6.31
N THR A 54 16.08 2.34 5.19
CA THR A 54 16.86 3.60 5.24
C THR A 54 16.26 4.78 4.49
N LYS A 55 15.49 4.56 3.42
CA LYS A 55 15.01 5.65 2.57
C LYS A 55 13.68 6.22 3.09
N ARG A 56 13.47 7.52 2.82
CA ARG A 56 12.16 8.18 2.97
C ARG A 56 11.31 7.90 1.73
N VAL A 57 10.00 8.02 1.88
CA VAL A 57 9.04 7.83 0.78
C VAL A 57 9.23 8.95 -0.27
N PRO A 58 9.43 8.61 -1.55
CA PRO A 58 9.76 9.58 -2.59
C PRO A 58 8.51 10.19 -3.23
N PHE A 59 7.83 11.10 -2.52
CA PHE A 59 6.64 11.77 -3.05
C PHE A 59 6.95 12.70 -4.24
N PRO A 60 6.07 12.74 -5.28
CA PRO A 60 6.15 13.74 -6.35
C PRO A 60 6.02 15.18 -5.82
N ARG A 61 6.61 16.16 -6.52
CA ARG A 61 6.69 17.56 -6.05
C ARG A 61 5.33 18.21 -5.76
N ASN A 62 4.28 17.85 -6.51
CA ASN A 62 2.94 18.42 -6.38
C ASN A 62 1.92 17.37 -5.91
N PHE A 63 2.36 16.41 -5.11
CA PHE A 63 1.49 15.38 -4.58
C PHE A 63 0.52 15.97 -3.53
N ASP A 64 -0.67 15.40 -3.43
CA ASP A 64 -1.68 15.88 -2.48
C ASP A 64 -1.14 15.83 -1.04
N LYS A 65 -1.36 16.90 -0.27
CA LYS A 65 -0.77 17.05 1.06
C LYS A 65 -1.40 16.10 2.08
N LEU A 66 -2.71 15.83 1.98
CA LEU A 66 -3.40 14.90 2.86
C LEU A 66 -2.99 13.46 2.56
N ALA A 67 -2.85 13.11 1.27
CA ALA A 67 -2.33 11.83 0.82
C ALA A 67 -0.88 11.63 1.27
N THR A 68 -0.05 12.67 1.16
CA THR A 68 1.34 12.67 1.64
C THR A 68 1.41 12.35 3.13
N ASP A 69 0.60 13.05 3.95
CA ASP A 69 0.56 12.83 5.40
C ASP A 69 0.07 11.40 5.72
N PHE A 70 -1.03 10.98 5.09
CA PHE A 70 -1.63 9.66 5.29
C PHE A 70 -0.62 8.54 5.02
N ILE A 71 -0.02 8.54 3.83
CA ILE A 71 0.96 7.53 3.42
C ILE A 71 2.21 7.60 4.29
N SER A 72 2.69 8.80 4.64
CA SER A 72 3.88 8.94 5.50
C SER A 72 3.67 8.32 6.88
N ARG A 73 2.46 8.47 7.45
CA ARG A 73 2.14 7.90 8.77
C ARG A 73 1.90 6.39 8.72
N LEU A 74 1.37 5.85 7.61
CA LEU A 74 1.30 4.40 7.37
C LEU A 74 2.69 3.78 7.11
N LEU A 75 3.57 4.50 6.42
CA LEU A 75 4.95 4.09 6.12
C LEU A 75 5.96 4.56 7.18
N GLU A 76 5.50 4.81 8.41
CA GLU A 76 6.37 5.04 9.55
C GLU A 76 7.12 3.74 9.89
N LYS A 77 8.45 3.86 9.98
CA LYS A 77 9.31 2.69 10.16
C LYS A 77 9.15 2.08 11.54
N SER A 78 8.93 2.90 12.55
CA SER A 78 8.62 2.41 13.89
C SER A 78 7.16 1.95 13.97
N ALA A 79 6.92 0.64 14.06
CA ALA A 79 5.58 0.07 14.25
C ALA A 79 4.81 0.66 15.44
N ARG A 80 5.52 1.16 16.48
CA ARG A 80 4.89 1.83 17.65
C ARG A 80 4.33 3.22 17.35
N ARG A 81 4.85 3.90 16.32
CA ARG A 81 4.41 5.23 15.89
C ARG A 81 3.55 5.20 14.62
N ARG A 82 3.42 4.03 14.00
CA ARG A 82 2.69 3.85 12.74
C ARG A 82 1.19 4.10 12.93
N LEU A 83 0.59 4.76 11.95
CA LEU A 83 -0.86 4.92 11.88
C LEU A 83 -1.54 3.54 11.88
N GLY A 84 -2.59 3.38 12.68
CA GLY A 84 -3.28 2.10 12.87
C GLY A 84 -2.79 1.33 14.07
N ARG A 85 -1.72 1.77 14.74
CA ARG A 85 -1.25 1.19 16.01
C ARG A 85 -2.31 1.26 17.10
N LYS A 86 -3.16 2.30 17.08
CA LYS A 86 -4.29 2.46 18.02
C LYS A 86 -5.60 1.85 17.50
N GLY A 87 -5.51 1.03 16.45
CA GLY A 87 -6.66 0.41 15.79
C GLY A 87 -7.11 1.14 14.53
N VAL A 88 -8.02 0.50 13.79
CA VAL A 88 -8.51 0.94 12.47
C VAL A 88 -9.21 2.30 12.52
N GLU A 89 -9.81 2.67 13.65
CA GLU A 89 -10.47 3.97 13.82
C GLU A 89 -9.51 5.15 13.67
N GLU A 90 -8.22 4.97 13.98
CA GLU A 90 -7.20 5.99 13.73
C GLU A 90 -7.00 6.25 12.23
N ILE A 91 -7.11 5.20 11.42
CA ILE A 91 -7.01 5.26 9.96
C ILE A 91 -8.27 5.89 9.38
N LYS A 92 -9.46 5.41 9.76
CA LYS A 92 -10.74 5.90 9.24
C LYS A 92 -10.97 7.39 9.50
N LYS A 93 -10.46 7.91 10.63
CA LYS A 93 -10.56 9.34 11.01
C LYS A 93 -9.52 10.24 10.35
N HIS A 94 -8.62 9.70 9.53
CA HIS A 94 -7.60 10.52 8.89
C HIS A 94 -8.25 11.50 7.88
N PRO A 95 -7.83 12.77 7.82
CA PRO A 95 -8.44 13.77 6.93
C PRO A 95 -8.42 13.41 5.43
N PHE A 96 -7.44 12.61 5.00
CA PHE A 96 -7.40 12.06 3.64
C PHE A 96 -8.63 11.22 3.27
N LEU A 97 -9.31 10.63 4.27
CA LEU A 97 -10.48 9.78 4.12
C LEU A 97 -11.76 10.47 4.65
N ALA A 98 -11.74 11.80 4.81
CA ALA A 98 -12.85 12.55 5.40
C ALA A 98 -14.15 12.44 4.58
N ASP A 99 -14.04 12.29 3.26
CA ASP A 99 -15.18 12.20 2.35
C ASP A 99 -15.73 10.76 2.22
N THR A 100 -15.16 9.79 2.94
CA THR A 100 -15.58 8.39 2.90
C THR A 100 -16.72 8.13 3.88
N ASP A 101 -17.89 7.78 3.37
CA ASP A 101 -18.97 7.21 4.16
C ASP A 101 -18.70 5.71 4.41
N TRP A 102 -18.14 5.42 5.58
CA TRP A 102 -17.72 4.07 5.95
C TRP A 102 -18.90 3.10 6.15
N GLU A 103 -20.07 3.60 6.53
CA GLU A 103 -21.27 2.77 6.70
C GLU A 103 -21.80 2.33 5.33
N LYS A 104 -21.93 3.28 4.39
CA LYS A 104 -22.27 2.93 2.99
C LYS A 104 -21.22 2.05 2.34
N CYS A 105 -19.94 2.24 2.66
CA CYS A 105 -18.88 1.38 2.17
C CYS A 105 -19.08 -0.07 2.63
N GLU A 106 -19.41 -0.28 3.90
CA GLU A 106 -19.66 -1.60 4.49
C GLU A 106 -20.92 -2.26 3.90
N LEU A 107 -21.98 -1.45 3.69
CA LEU A 107 -23.23 -1.89 3.05
C LEU A 107 -23.11 -2.06 1.52
N ARG A 108 -21.94 -1.75 0.93
CA ARG A 108 -21.67 -1.82 -0.51
C ARG A 108 -22.59 -0.90 -1.34
N GLU A 109 -22.96 0.23 -0.76
CA GLU A 109 -23.85 1.25 -1.36
C GLU A 109 -23.08 2.39 -2.03
N LEU A 110 -21.75 2.45 -1.86
CA LEU A 110 -20.92 3.40 -2.60
C LEU A 110 -20.83 3.01 -4.07
N GLU A 111 -21.08 3.97 -4.96
CA GLU A 111 -20.81 3.78 -6.39
C GLU A 111 -19.29 3.67 -6.62
N PRO A 112 -18.82 2.58 -7.26
CA PRO A 112 -17.40 2.43 -7.54
C PRO A 112 -16.98 3.45 -8.61
N PRO A 113 -15.81 4.10 -8.46
CA PRO A 113 -15.35 5.10 -9.43
C PRO A 113 -14.99 4.49 -10.79
N ILE A 114 -14.77 3.18 -10.85
CA ILE A 114 -14.44 2.44 -12.07
C ILE A 114 -15.33 1.20 -12.11
N ILE A 115 -16.21 1.12 -13.12
CA ILE A 115 -17.00 -0.07 -13.41
C ILE A 115 -16.31 -0.82 -14.56
N PRO A 116 -15.69 -1.99 -14.32
CA PRO A 116 -15.01 -2.72 -15.37
C PRO A 116 -16.00 -3.22 -16.42
N VAL A 117 -15.82 -2.84 -17.68
CA VAL A 117 -16.61 -3.41 -18.78
C VAL A 117 -16.19 -4.87 -18.96
N VAL A 118 -17.09 -5.82 -18.72
CA VAL A 118 -16.84 -7.25 -18.96
C VAL A 118 -17.50 -7.61 -20.31
N ALA A 119 -16.68 -7.70 -21.36
CA ALA A 119 -17.14 -8.18 -22.65
C ALA A 119 -17.12 -9.72 -22.66
N SER A 120 -18.27 -10.34 -22.41
CA SER A 120 -18.60 -11.77 -22.53
C SER A 120 -17.94 -12.77 -21.55
N GLU A 121 -18.66 -13.85 -21.24
CA GLU A 121 -18.44 -14.88 -20.19
C GLU A 121 -17.12 -15.66 -20.22
N VAL A 122 -16.22 -15.45 -21.19
CA VAL A 122 -14.92 -16.14 -21.21
C VAL A 122 -13.85 -15.17 -21.67
N ARG A 123 -13.06 -14.60 -20.74
CA ARG A 123 -11.76 -14.02 -21.08
C ARG A 123 -10.83 -13.89 -19.88
N VAL A 124 -9.88 -14.84 -19.82
CA VAL A 124 -8.71 -14.85 -18.92
C VAL A 124 -7.67 -13.76 -19.28
N HIS A 125 -7.99 -12.81 -20.18
CA HIS A 125 -7.04 -11.82 -20.71
C HIS A 125 -6.76 -10.65 -19.75
N ARG A 126 -7.48 -10.54 -18.63
CA ARG A 126 -7.18 -9.57 -17.56
C ARG A 126 -6.20 -10.09 -16.51
N TYR A 127 -5.83 -11.37 -16.59
CA TYR A 127 -4.77 -11.96 -15.80
C TYR A 127 -3.55 -12.12 -16.70
N SER A 128 -2.36 -11.79 -16.18
CA SER A 128 -1.10 -12.10 -16.87
C SER A 128 -1.07 -13.60 -17.17
N THR A 129 -1.00 -13.99 -18.44
CA THR A 129 -0.98 -15.38 -18.91
C THR A 129 0.32 -16.14 -18.59
N ASN A 130 1.24 -15.52 -17.84
CA ASN A 130 2.56 -16.08 -17.48
C ASN A 130 2.53 -17.06 -16.29
N LEU A 131 1.55 -17.96 -16.23
CA LEU A 131 1.52 -19.04 -15.22
C LEU A 131 1.67 -20.45 -15.81
N ILE A 132 2.02 -20.60 -17.10
CA ILE A 132 2.06 -21.93 -17.74
C ILE A 132 3.32 -22.26 -18.57
N TYR A 133 4.45 -21.59 -18.34
CA TYR A 133 5.73 -22.06 -18.88
C TYR A 133 6.86 -21.95 -17.85
N MET A 134 6.85 -22.86 -16.88
CA MET A 134 8.07 -23.37 -16.25
C MET A 134 7.92 -24.90 -16.17
N GLN A 135 8.25 -25.58 -17.27
CA GLN A 135 8.87 -26.91 -17.20
C GLN A 135 10.38 -26.72 -17.22
#